data_AF-A0A238HJ41-F1
#
_entry.id   AF-A0A238HJ41-F1
#
_cell.length_a   1.000
_cell.length_b   1.000
_cell.length_c   1.000
_cell.angle_alpha   90.00
_cell.angle_beta   90.00
_cell.angle_gamma   90.00
#
_symmetry.space_group_name_H-M   'P 1'
#
loop_
_entity.id
_entity.type
_entity.pdbx_description
1 polymer ?
#
loop_
_entity_poly.entity_id
_entity_poly.type
_entity_poly.pdbx_seq_one_letter_code
_entity_poly.pdbx_strand_id
1 'polypeptide(L)'
;MSGVLIYTTRDDAYRTRVLLAPESFSVAGSAGAYQYWARAVSPAICDVHVANAVDDLGSPIGGTVAVTVLTKTGQPAPELLDWVRRELSGEKKRPLCDTVVVNAPETVDYTLQAELVLYTGANAVEVKAAAKQAWAVYENQRRLKLGGDIVPLDVMSVLKVAGVYNVVLTQPNWKIIKPNQWARCTAVKLTTSTERQDG
;
A
#
# COMPACT_ATOMS: atom_id res chain seq x y z
N MET A 1 2.46 27.15 -16.47
CA MET A 1 2.34 26.78 -15.05
C MET A 1 1.12 25.90 -14.89
N SER A 2 1.29 24.57 -14.99
CA SER A 2 0.20 23.61 -14.78
C SER A 2 0.21 23.21 -13.31
N GLY A 3 -0.84 23.58 -12.59
CA GLY A 3 -0.98 23.33 -11.16
C GLY A 3 -1.20 21.84 -10.91
N VAL A 4 -0.17 21.16 -10.40
CA VAL A 4 -0.32 19.84 -9.81
C VAL A 4 -1.10 20.01 -8.51
N LEU A 5 -2.37 19.63 -8.54
CA LEU A 5 -3.22 19.49 -7.35
C LEU A 5 -2.61 18.42 -6.45
N ILE A 6 -1.94 18.87 -5.39
CA ILE A 6 -1.44 18.03 -4.32
C ILE A 6 -2.66 17.58 -3.52
N TYR A 7 -3.23 16.42 -3.85
CA TYR A 7 -4.31 15.81 -3.05
C TYR A 7 -3.81 15.62 -1.62
N THR A 8 -4.35 16.40 -0.70
CA THR A 8 -4.04 16.30 0.73
C THR A 8 -4.56 14.96 1.25
N THR A 9 -3.65 14.12 1.76
CA THR A 9 -3.88 12.79 2.35
C THR A 9 -4.90 12.72 3.50
N ARG A 10 -5.41 13.88 3.94
CA ARG A 10 -6.48 13.99 4.94
C ARG A 10 -7.86 13.72 4.34
N ASP A 11 -8.04 13.96 3.04
CA ASP A 11 -9.32 13.85 2.35
C ASP A 11 -9.62 12.41 1.92
N ASP A 12 -8.63 11.63 1.46
CA ASP A 12 -8.89 10.29 0.91
C ASP A 12 -9.41 9.27 1.92
N ALA A 13 -8.85 9.22 3.14
CA ALA A 13 -9.37 8.34 4.19
C ALA A 13 -10.81 8.69 4.59
N TYR A 14 -11.14 9.99 4.58
CA TYR A 14 -12.49 10.47 4.83
C TYR A 14 -13.43 10.11 3.68
N ARG A 15 -13.03 10.35 2.42
CA ARG A 15 -13.78 9.99 1.22
C ARG A 15 -14.08 8.50 1.14
N THR A 16 -13.10 7.63 1.39
CA THR A 16 -13.32 6.18 1.41
C THR A 16 -14.35 5.80 2.48
N ARG A 17 -14.29 6.41 3.67
CA ARG A 17 -15.29 6.15 4.73
C ARG A 17 -16.69 6.64 4.34
N VAL A 18 -16.81 7.78 3.67
CA VAL A 18 -18.09 8.28 3.15
C VAL A 18 -18.67 7.31 2.12
N LEU A 19 -17.84 6.82 1.18
CA LEU A 19 -18.26 5.82 0.19
C LEU A 19 -18.70 4.50 0.82
N LEU A 20 -18.04 4.07 1.89
CA LEU A 20 -18.38 2.86 2.64
C LEU A 20 -19.55 3.04 3.63
N ALA A 21 -20.04 4.27 3.87
CA ALA A 21 -21.08 4.50 4.86
C ALA A 21 -22.37 3.69 4.63
N PRO A 22 -22.85 3.46 3.39
CA PRO A 22 -24.00 2.60 3.15
C PRO A 22 -23.79 1.14 3.61
N GLU A 23 -22.56 0.63 3.54
CA GLU A 23 -22.22 -0.73 4.00
C GLU A 23 -22.38 -0.88 5.52
N SER A 24 -22.33 0.21 6.29
CA SER A 24 -22.52 0.16 7.75
C SER A 24 -23.92 -0.27 8.17
N PHE A 25 -24.92 -0.15 7.28
CA PHE A 25 -26.29 -0.61 7.52
C PHE A 25 -26.49 -2.10 7.20
N SER A 26 -25.44 -2.79 6.73
CA SER A 26 -25.51 -4.21 6.45
C SER A 26 -25.67 -5.01 7.74
N VAL A 27 -26.76 -5.78 7.81
CA VAL A 27 -27.05 -6.72 8.90
C VAL A 27 -26.40 -8.09 8.69
N ALA A 28 -25.93 -8.38 7.47
CA ALA A 28 -25.36 -9.68 7.11
C ALA A 28 -23.82 -9.76 7.26
N GLY A 29 -23.17 -8.71 7.79
CA GLY A 29 -21.72 -8.71 8.01
C GLY A 29 -20.90 -8.74 6.72
N SER A 30 -21.20 -7.85 5.77
CA SER A 30 -20.40 -7.74 4.54
C SER A 30 -18.96 -7.32 4.86
N ALA A 31 -18.02 -7.67 3.97
CA ALA A 31 -16.64 -7.19 4.07
C ALA A 31 -16.56 -5.65 4.16
N GLY A 32 -17.44 -4.94 3.43
CA GLY A 32 -17.55 -3.49 3.46
C GLY A 32 -17.95 -2.93 4.83
N ALA A 33 -18.85 -3.60 5.54
CA ALA A 33 -19.27 -3.19 6.89
C ALA A 33 -18.09 -3.24 7.87
N TYR A 34 -17.35 -4.35 7.88
CA TYR A 34 -16.15 -4.50 8.72
C TYR A 34 -15.06 -3.47 8.36
N GLN A 35 -14.84 -3.22 7.06
CA GLN A 35 -13.91 -2.18 6.62
C GLN A 35 -14.31 -0.79 7.10
N TYR A 36 -15.60 -0.45 7.04
CA TYR A 36 -16.13 0.83 7.52
C TYR A 36 -15.86 1.00 9.02
N TRP A 37 -16.31 0.05 9.83
CA TRP A 37 -16.19 0.14 11.29
C TRP A 37 -14.73 0.14 11.73
N ALA A 38 -13.85 -0.65 11.07
CA ALA A 38 -12.42 -0.61 11.34
C ALA A 38 -11.82 0.77 11.05
N ARG A 39 -12.14 1.36 9.89
CA ARG A 39 -11.66 2.71 9.50
C ARG A 39 -12.22 3.82 10.41
N ALA A 40 -13.38 3.61 11.03
CA ALA A 40 -13.99 4.59 11.92
C ALA A 40 -13.21 4.78 13.24
N VAL A 41 -12.47 3.76 13.68
CA VAL A 41 -11.70 3.76 14.94
C VAL A 41 -10.61 4.81 14.96
N SER A 42 -9.90 5.01 13.85
CA SER A 42 -8.79 5.96 13.80
C SER A 42 -8.53 6.49 12.40
N PRO A 43 -8.31 7.82 12.22
CA PRO A 43 -7.91 8.41 10.94
C PRO A 43 -6.48 8.04 10.52
N ALA A 44 -5.72 7.37 11.39
CA ALA A 44 -4.42 6.82 11.05
C ALA A 44 -4.51 5.57 10.15
N ILE A 45 -5.66 4.88 10.15
CA ILE A 45 -5.90 3.71 9.31
C ILE A 45 -6.09 4.17 7.87
N CYS A 46 -5.21 3.75 6.97
CA CYS A 46 -5.29 4.08 5.54
C CYS A 46 -5.89 2.93 4.71
N ASP A 47 -5.70 1.68 5.14
CA ASP A 47 -6.25 0.53 4.44
C ASP A 47 -6.70 -0.59 5.36
N VAL A 48 -7.73 -1.32 4.93
CA VAL A 48 -8.28 -2.46 5.67
C VAL A 48 -8.66 -3.54 4.67
N HIS A 49 -8.14 -4.75 4.88
CA HIS A 49 -8.55 -5.93 4.16
C HIS A 49 -9.39 -6.83 5.07
N VAL A 50 -10.46 -7.41 4.54
CA VAL A 50 -11.36 -8.31 5.27
C VAL A 50 -11.53 -9.57 4.44
N ALA A 51 -11.33 -10.71 5.08
CA ALA A 51 -11.51 -12.03 4.50
C ALA A 51 -11.91 -13.04 5.58
N ASN A 52 -12.17 -14.29 5.19
CA ASN A 52 -12.27 -15.38 6.15
C ASN A 52 -10.88 -15.64 6.75
N ALA A 53 -10.82 -15.88 8.06
CA ALA A 53 -9.63 -16.48 8.64
C ALA A 53 -9.40 -17.85 8.00
N VAL A 54 -8.14 -18.27 7.90
CA VAL A 54 -7.76 -19.55 7.34
C VAL A 54 -6.95 -20.36 8.36
N ASP A 55 -7.06 -21.68 8.29
CA ASP A 55 -6.22 -22.60 9.05
C ASP A 55 -4.81 -22.73 8.43
N ASP A 56 -3.97 -23.57 9.03
CA ASP A 56 -2.59 -23.82 8.58
C ASP A 56 -2.50 -24.42 7.17
N LEU A 57 -3.60 -24.97 6.65
CA LEU A 57 -3.71 -25.53 5.29
C LEU A 57 -4.30 -24.52 4.30
N GLY A 58 -4.66 -23.31 4.75
CA GLY A 58 -5.27 -22.27 3.92
C GLY A 58 -6.78 -22.43 3.72
N SER A 59 -7.44 -23.31 4.49
CA SER A 59 -8.89 -23.53 4.41
C SER A 59 -9.64 -22.52 5.28
N PRO A 60 -10.77 -21.94 4.81
CA PRO A 60 -11.55 -21.00 5.61
C PRO A 60 -12.04 -21.59 6.93
N ILE A 61 -11.83 -20.86 8.02
CA ILE A 61 -12.39 -21.18 9.33
C ILE A 61 -13.79 -20.58 9.41
N GLY A 62 -14.79 -21.46 9.48
CA GLY A 62 -16.20 -21.06 9.52
C GLY A 62 -16.50 -20.06 10.64
N GLY A 63 -17.25 -19.01 10.31
CA GLY A 63 -17.65 -17.98 11.26
C GLY A 63 -16.49 -17.18 11.85
N THR A 64 -15.29 -17.18 11.25
CA THR A 64 -14.17 -16.36 11.74
C THR A 64 -13.74 -15.35 10.68
N VAL A 65 -13.93 -14.07 10.98
CA VAL A 65 -13.60 -12.93 10.11
C VAL A 65 -12.22 -12.41 10.45
N ALA A 66 -11.32 -12.42 9.47
CA ALA A 66 -9.99 -11.83 9.58
C ALA A 66 -9.97 -10.41 9.02
N VAL A 67 -9.54 -9.47 9.84
CA VAL A 67 -9.43 -8.05 9.49
C VAL A 67 -7.97 -7.62 9.60
N THR A 68 -7.36 -7.30 8.46
CA THR A 68 -5.98 -6.80 8.40
C THR A 68 -5.98 -5.29 8.30
N VAL A 69 -5.27 -4.60 9.20
CA VAL A 69 -5.29 -3.14 9.32
C VAL A 69 -3.93 -2.54 8.97
N LEU A 70 -3.91 -1.58 8.05
CA LEU A 70 -2.72 -0.80 7.68
C LEU A 70 -2.86 0.66 8.10
N THR A 71 -1.77 1.25 8.60
CA THR A 71 -1.73 2.67 8.97
C THR A 71 -0.91 3.49 7.98
N LYS A 72 -1.12 4.81 8.00
CA LYS A 72 -0.35 5.78 7.21
C LYS A 72 1.16 5.75 7.49
N THR A 73 1.57 5.19 8.62
CA THR A 73 2.98 5.02 9.02
C THR A 73 3.49 3.59 8.82
N GLY A 74 2.67 2.68 8.26
CA GLY A 74 2.99 1.28 8.08
C GLY A 74 2.25 0.38 9.06
N GLN A 75 2.99 -0.51 9.73
CA GLN A 75 2.40 -1.45 10.70
C GLN A 75 1.66 -0.73 11.84
N PRO A 76 0.46 -1.18 12.21
CA PRO A 76 -0.28 -0.64 13.35
C PRO A 76 0.38 -1.03 14.67
N ALA A 77 0.27 -0.14 15.66
CA ALA A 77 0.63 -0.47 17.03
C ALA A 77 -0.35 -1.51 17.62
N PRO A 78 0.08 -2.39 18.55
CA PRO A 78 -0.78 -3.39 19.17
C PRO A 78 -2.05 -2.79 19.81
N GLU A 79 -1.93 -1.62 20.43
CA GLU A 79 -3.04 -0.93 21.08
C GLU A 79 -4.14 -0.55 20.07
N LEU A 80 -3.75 -0.12 18.86
CA LEU A 80 -4.70 0.20 17.80
C LEU A 80 -5.43 -1.06 17.32
N LEU A 81 -4.72 -2.19 17.17
CA LEU A 81 -5.34 -3.47 16.82
C LEU A 81 -6.37 -3.91 17.86
N ASP A 82 -6.05 -3.74 19.15
CA ASP A 82 -6.98 -4.03 20.24
C ASP A 82 -8.20 -3.13 20.24
N TRP A 83 -8.04 -1.84 19.92
CA TRP A 83 -9.16 -0.92 19.78
C TRP A 83 -10.08 -1.31 18.62
N VAL A 84 -9.49 -1.65 17.46
CA VAL A 84 -10.26 -2.13 16.30
C VAL A 84 -10.97 -3.43 16.64
N ARG A 85 -10.30 -4.39 17.28
CA ARG A 85 -10.92 -5.65 17.71
C ARG A 85 -12.11 -5.43 18.63
N ARG A 86 -11.97 -4.59 19.66
CA ARG A 86 -13.07 -4.26 20.59
C ARG A 86 -14.25 -3.61 19.87
N GLU A 87 -13.96 -2.72 18.93
CA GLU A 87 -14.98 -2.04 18.13
C GLU A 87 -15.77 -3.03 17.27
N LEU A 88 -15.09 -3.93 16.56
CA LEU A 88 -15.72 -4.88 15.64
C LEU A 88 -16.42 -6.04 16.35
N SER A 89 -15.96 -6.42 17.55
CA SER A 89 -16.56 -7.51 18.33
C SER A 89 -17.88 -7.13 19.02
N GLY A 90 -18.29 -5.84 18.97
CA GLY A 90 -19.53 -5.38 19.56
C GLY A 90 -20.77 -6.03 18.94
N GLU A 91 -21.70 -6.52 19.77
CA GLU A 91 -22.88 -7.29 19.33
C GLU A 91 -23.79 -6.56 18.33
N LYS A 92 -23.75 -5.23 18.31
CA LYS A 92 -24.54 -4.42 17.37
C LYS A 92 -23.89 -4.23 15.99
N LYS A 93 -22.65 -4.70 15.80
CA LYS A 93 -21.83 -4.44 14.60
C LYS A 93 -21.50 -5.69 13.80
N ARG A 94 -21.36 -6.82 14.47
CA ARG A 94 -21.12 -8.12 13.82
C ARG A 94 -22.38 -8.98 13.79
N PRO A 95 -22.55 -9.84 12.78
CA PRO A 95 -23.44 -10.98 12.88
C PRO A 95 -23.14 -11.84 14.11
N LEU A 96 -24.18 -12.47 14.64
CA LEU A 96 -24.12 -13.20 15.91
C LEU A 96 -23.04 -14.29 15.94
N CYS A 97 -22.86 -15.00 14.82
CA CYS A 97 -21.94 -16.15 14.71
C CYS A 97 -20.50 -15.77 14.33
N ASP A 98 -20.20 -14.49 14.08
CA ASP A 98 -18.89 -14.10 13.57
C ASP A 98 -17.88 -13.86 14.69
N THR A 99 -16.79 -14.59 14.72
CA THR A 99 -15.63 -14.29 15.57
C THR A 99 -14.67 -13.39 14.80
N VAL A 100 -14.39 -12.19 15.32
CA VAL A 100 -13.50 -11.24 14.63
C VAL A 100 -12.07 -11.36 15.16
N VAL A 101 -11.11 -11.58 14.26
CA VAL A 101 -9.68 -11.48 14.53
C VAL A 101 -9.10 -10.30 13.77
N VAL A 102 -8.26 -9.50 14.44
CA VAL A 102 -7.68 -8.28 13.86
C VAL A 102 -6.16 -8.38 13.90
N ASN A 103 -5.53 -8.26 12.74
CA ASN A 103 -4.10 -8.51 12.55
C ASN A 103 -3.40 -7.31 11.91
N ALA A 104 -2.11 -7.15 12.24
CA ALA A 104 -1.20 -6.37 11.39
C ALA A 104 -0.97 -7.10 10.06
N PRO A 105 -0.65 -6.39 8.97
CA PRO A 105 -0.30 -7.03 7.72
C PRO A 105 1.03 -7.76 7.82
N GLU A 106 1.12 -8.89 7.11
CA GLU A 106 2.39 -9.55 6.87
C GLU A 106 3.25 -8.65 5.98
N THR A 107 4.45 -8.30 6.44
CA THR A 107 5.33 -7.37 5.71
C THR A 107 6.15 -8.13 4.69
N VAL A 108 6.11 -7.66 3.44
CA VAL A 108 6.95 -8.15 2.35
C VAL A 108 8.00 -7.09 2.04
N ASP A 109 9.20 -7.29 2.57
CA ASP A 109 10.32 -6.37 2.34
C ASP A 109 10.93 -6.57 0.95
N TYR A 110 11.28 -5.46 0.30
CA TYR A 110 12.00 -5.45 -0.97
C TYR A 110 12.99 -4.28 -1.04
N THR A 111 13.92 -4.36 -1.99
CA THR A 111 14.88 -3.26 -2.26
C THR A 111 14.70 -2.75 -3.68
N LEU A 112 14.98 -1.46 -3.88
CA LEU A 112 15.11 -0.87 -5.20
C LEU A 112 16.58 -0.78 -5.57
N GLN A 113 16.97 -1.42 -6.67
CA GLN A 113 18.30 -1.33 -7.25
C GLN A 113 18.15 -1.11 -8.75
N ALA A 114 18.51 0.10 -9.18
CA ALA A 114 18.42 0.47 -10.59
C ALA A 114 19.60 1.35 -11.00
N GLU A 115 19.97 1.20 -12.26
CA GLU A 115 20.93 2.05 -12.96
C GLU A 115 20.18 2.89 -14.00
N LEU A 116 20.40 4.20 -13.94
CA LEU A 116 19.80 5.17 -14.86
C LEU A 116 20.81 5.48 -15.97
N VAL A 117 20.52 5.02 -17.18
CA VAL A 117 21.29 5.38 -18.38
C VAL A 117 20.79 6.75 -18.85
N LEU A 118 21.66 7.73 -18.90
CA LEU A 118 21.30 9.13 -19.16
C LEU A 118 21.50 9.53 -20.63
N TYR A 119 20.69 10.49 -21.11
CA TYR A 119 20.96 11.14 -22.39
C TYR A 119 22.28 11.92 -22.36
N THR A 120 22.91 12.07 -23.53
CA THR A 120 24.12 12.88 -23.66
C THR A 120 23.82 14.34 -23.32
N GLY A 121 24.67 14.96 -22.50
CA GLY A 121 24.48 16.33 -22.02
C GLY A 121 23.52 16.50 -20.85
N ALA A 122 22.88 15.42 -20.38
CA ALA A 122 22.05 15.48 -19.18
C ALA A 122 22.90 15.67 -17.92
N ASN A 123 22.44 16.52 -17.01
CA ASN A 123 23.09 16.70 -15.71
C ASN A 123 22.77 15.52 -14.79
N ALA A 124 23.75 14.63 -14.57
CA ALA A 124 23.57 13.41 -13.78
C ALA A 124 23.09 13.66 -12.35
N VAL A 125 23.51 14.77 -11.73
CA VAL A 125 23.12 15.12 -10.36
C VAL A 125 21.63 15.48 -10.31
N GLU A 126 21.19 16.33 -11.22
CA GLU A 126 19.79 16.77 -11.31
C GLU A 126 18.86 15.62 -11.69
N VAL A 127 19.23 14.79 -12.67
CA VAL A 127 18.42 13.64 -13.09
C VAL A 127 18.29 12.63 -11.96
N LYS A 128 19.38 12.33 -11.25
CA LYS A 128 19.35 11.43 -10.10
C LYS A 128 18.48 11.97 -8.96
N ALA A 129 18.51 13.28 -8.71
CA ALA A 129 17.65 13.91 -7.73
C ALA A 129 16.17 13.83 -8.14
N ALA A 130 15.86 14.10 -9.41
CA ALA A 130 14.50 13.97 -9.95
C ALA A 130 13.97 12.54 -9.86
N ALA A 131 14.78 11.53 -10.21
CA ALA A 131 14.40 10.13 -10.12
C ALA A 131 14.15 9.70 -8.66
N LYS A 132 14.98 10.16 -7.71
CA LYS A 132 14.75 9.93 -6.26
C LYS A 132 13.44 10.56 -5.80
N GLN A 133 13.12 11.76 -6.25
CA GLN A 133 11.88 12.44 -5.90
C GLN A 133 10.66 11.71 -6.49
N ALA A 134 10.72 11.31 -7.76
CA ALA A 134 9.66 10.52 -8.40
C ALA A 134 9.42 9.20 -7.66
N TRP A 135 10.51 8.51 -7.30
CA TRP A 135 10.42 7.29 -6.48
C TRP A 135 9.77 7.54 -5.12
N ALA A 136 10.17 8.60 -4.40
CA ALA A 136 9.60 8.91 -3.10
C ALA A 136 8.08 9.18 -3.16
N VAL A 137 7.63 9.86 -4.21
CA VAL A 137 6.19 10.10 -4.44
C VAL A 137 5.46 8.78 -4.71
N TYR A 138 6.00 7.94 -5.60
CA TYR A 138 5.44 6.64 -5.92
C TYR A 138 5.37 5.71 -4.69
N GLU A 139 6.47 5.58 -3.96
CA GLU A 139 6.56 4.75 -2.77
C GLU A 139 5.58 5.23 -1.69
N ASN A 140 5.46 6.56 -1.49
CA ASN A 140 4.54 7.12 -0.52
C ASN A 140 3.07 6.87 -0.85
N GLN A 141 2.68 6.82 -2.13
CA GLN A 141 1.32 6.45 -2.53
C GLN A 141 1.09 4.95 -2.35
N ARG A 142 2.05 4.15 -2.81
CA ARG A 142 1.97 2.70 -2.81
C ARG A 142 1.93 2.10 -1.41
N ARG A 143 2.73 2.62 -0.47
CA ARG A 143 2.80 2.14 0.91
C ARG A 143 1.50 2.35 1.69
N LEU A 144 0.54 3.10 1.16
CA LEU A 144 -0.78 3.31 1.78
C LEU A 144 -1.79 2.22 1.42
N LYS A 145 -1.39 1.17 0.69
CA LYS A 145 -2.26 0.10 0.23
C LYS A 145 -1.76 -1.29 0.64
N LEU A 146 -2.69 -2.16 0.99
CA LEU A 146 -2.47 -3.60 1.12
C LEU A 146 -2.57 -4.28 -0.25
N GLY A 147 -1.92 -5.44 -0.42
CA GLY A 147 -2.00 -6.22 -1.67
C GLY A 147 -1.43 -5.51 -2.90
N GLY A 148 -0.57 -4.50 -2.72
CA GLY A 148 0.03 -3.75 -3.83
C GLY A 148 1.17 -4.52 -4.49
N ASP A 149 0.89 -5.18 -5.61
CA ASP A 149 1.82 -5.99 -6.41
C ASP A 149 3.10 -5.24 -6.79
N ILE A 150 4.25 -5.89 -6.65
CA ILE A 150 5.56 -5.36 -7.06
C ILE A 150 5.73 -5.60 -8.54
N VAL A 151 5.45 -4.57 -9.35
CA VAL A 151 5.53 -4.61 -10.81
C VAL A 151 6.78 -3.86 -11.29
N PRO A 152 7.78 -4.55 -11.88
CA PRO A 152 9.00 -3.94 -12.41
C PRO A 152 8.74 -2.84 -13.44
N LEU A 153 7.71 -3.02 -14.29
CA LEU A 153 7.34 -2.05 -15.32
C LEU A 153 6.93 -0.69 -14.72
N ASP A 154 6.11 -0.70 -13.66
CA ASP A 154 5.70 0.53 -12.97
C ASP A 154 6.90 1.22 -12.34
N VAL A 155 7.80 0.46 -11.71
CA VAL A 155 9.03 0.98 -11.11
C VAL A 155 9.92 1.64 -12.17
N MET A 156 10.13 0.97 -13.31
CA MET A 156 10.91 1.52 -14.42
C MET A 156 10.27 2.77 -15.00
N SER A 157 8.94 2.78 -15.16
CA SER A 157 8.19 3.94 -15.66
C SER A 157 8.35 5.16 -14.75
N VAL A 158 8.28 4.97 -13.43
CA VAL A 158 8.49 6.03 -12.43
C VAL A 158 9.92 6.59 -12.48
N LEU A 159 10.91 5.73 -12.67
CA LEU A 159 12.32 6.12 -12.74
C LEU A 159 12.71 6.76 -14.08
N LYS A 160 11.90 6.59 -15.12
CA LYS A 160 12.06 7.15 -16.46
C LYS A 160 11.68 8.64 -16.50
N VAL A 161 12.35 9.43 -15.68
CA VAL A 161 12.20 10.90 -15.63
C VAL A 161 12.92 11.57 -16.81
N ALA A 162 12.70 12.87 -17.00
CA ALA A 162 13.40 13.66 -18.01
C ALA A 162 14.92 13.53 -17.86
N GLY A 163 15.63 13.31 -18.98
CA GLY A 163 17.08 13.08 -18.99
C GLY A 163 17.49 11.61 -18.86
N VAL A 164 16.58 10.68 -18.54
CA VAL A 164 16.85 9.23 -18.53
C VAL A 164 16.54 8.61 -19.89
N TYR A 165 17.54 8.00 -20.53
CA TYR A 165 17.42 7.22 -21.76
C TYR A 165 16.98 5.78 -21.52
N ASN A 166 17.45 5.13 -20.46
CA ASN A 166 16.99 3.79 -20.09
C ASN A 166 17.11 3.56 -18.59
N VAL A 167 16.30 2.64 -18.07
CA VAL A 167 16.38 2.18 -16.68
C VAL A 167 16.75 0.70 -16.72
N VAL A 168 17.91 0.36 -16.17
CA VAL A 168 18.30 -1.03 -15.96
C VAL A 168 17.91 -1.38 -14.52
N LEU A 169 16.82 -2.14 -14.37
CA LEU A 169 16.30 -2.53 -13.06
C LEU A 169 16.84 -3.91 -12.67
N THR A 170 17.56 -3.99 -11.55
CA THR A 170 18.04 -5.26 -10.97
C THR A 170 17.11 -5.78 -9.89
N GLN A 171 16.52 -4.87 -9.10
CA GLN A 171 15.52 -5.17 -8.08
C GLN A 171 14.51 -4.03 -8.00
N PRO A 172 13.23 -4.30 -7.72
CA PRO A 172 12.67 -5.61 -7.36
C PRO A 172 12.24 -6.45 -8.58
N ASN A 173 12.17 -7.77 -8.39
CA ASN A 173 11.51 -8.68 -9.33
C ASN A 173 9.98 -8.59 -9.23
N TRP A 174 9.28 -9.06 -10.27
CA TRP A 174 7.83 -9.16 -10.22
C TRP A 174 7.37 -10.07 -9.08
N LYS A 175 6.45 -9.57 -8.26
CA LYS A 175 5.89 -10.30 -7.14
C LYS A 175 4.45 -9.89 -6.90
N ILE A 176 3.56 -10.88 -6.93
CA ILE A 176 2.18 -10.73 -6.50
C ILE A 176 2.17 -10.67 -4.97
N ILE A 177 1.50 -9.66 -4.42
CA ILE A 177 1.40 -9.44 -2.97
C ILE A 177 -0.01 -9.82 -2.54
N LYS A 178 -0.13 -10.68 -1.53
CA LYS A 178 -1.45 -11.14 -1.07
C LYS A 178 -2.26 -9.97 -0.50
N PRO A 179 -3.60 -10.01 -0.53
CA PRO A 179 -4.44 -8.92 -0.02
C PRO A 179 -4.23 -8.55 1.46
N ASN A 180 -3.71 -9.47 2.28
CA ASN A 180 -3.36 -9.24 3.70
C ASN A 180 -1.88 -8.86 3.91
N GLN A 181 -1.10 -8.75 2.84
CA GLN A 181 0.32 -8.40 2.87
C GLN A 181 0.53 -6.91 2.57
N TRP A 182 1.62 -6.36 3.09
CA TRP A 182 2.06 -4.99 2.88
C TRP A 182 3.49 -4.97 2.37
N ALA A 183 3.71 -4.43 1.16
CA ALA A 183 5.03 -4.33 0.57
C ALA A 183 5.78 -3.10 1.09
N ARG A 184 6.99 -3.29 1.62
CA ARG A 184 7.82 -2.22 2.20
C ARG A 184 9.18 -2.16 1.51
N CYS A 185 9.53 -0.98 0.97
CA CYS A 185 10.86 -0.75 0.43
C CYS A 185 11.83 -0.46 1.58
N THR A 186 12.87 -1.28 1.76
CA THR A 186 13.82 -1.12 2.87
C THR A 186 15.10 -0.40 2.48
N ALA A 187 15.46 -0.41 1.20
CA ALA A 187 16.64 0.26 0.69
C ALA A 187 16.46 0.70 -0.77
N VAL A 188 17.05 1.85 -1.10
CA VAL A 188 17.05 2.43 -2.45
C VAL A 188 18.48 2.71 -2.89
N LYS A 189 18.91 2.03 -3.95
CA LYS A 189 20.20 2.24 -4.61
C LYS A 189 19.97 2.64 -6.06
N LEU A 190 20.22 3.91 -6.35
CA LEU A 190 20.19 4.46 -7.70
C LEU A 190 21.60 4.86 -8.12
N THR A 191 22.08 4.28 -9.21
CA THR A 191 23.31 4.65 -9.90
C THR A 191 22.98 5.31 -11.23
N THR A 192 23.95 6.04 -11.78
CA THR A 192 23.83 6.68 -13.08
C THR A 192 25.00 6.24 -13.92
N SER A 193 24.75 5.91 -15.18
CA SER A 193 25.80 5.69 -16.17
C SER A 193 25.56 6.56 -17.39
N THR A 194 26.67 6.85 -18.06
CA THR A 194 26.68 7.52 -19.34
C THR A 194 26.92 6.47 -20.41
N GLU A 195 25.94 6.23 -21.27
CA GLU A 195 26.16 5.46 -22.50
C GLU A 195 25.36 6.04 -23.67
N ARG A 196 25.94 5.92 -24.88
CA ARG A 196 25.91 6.89 -25.99
C ARG A 196 25.51 6.23 -27.32
N GLN A 197 24.66 6.87 -28.14
CA GLN A 197 24.93 7.35 -29.52
C GLN A 197 23.65 7.82 -30.18
N ASP A 198 23.81 8.84 -31.02
CA ASP A 198 22.81 9.37 -31.94
C ASP A 198 21.98 8.25 -32.58
N GLY A 199 20.67 8.39 -32.46
CA GLY A 199 19.66 7.69 -33.24
C GLY A 199 18.54 8.67 -33.53
#